data_AF-A0A5S3QH34-F1
#
_entry.id   AF-A0A5S3QH34-F1
#
_cell.length_a   1.000
_cell.length_b   1.000
_cell.length_c   1.000
_cell.angle_alpha   90.00
_cell.angle_beta   90.00
_cell.angle_gamma   90.00
#
_symmetry.space_group_name_H-M   'P 1'
#
loop_
_entity.id
_entity.type
_entity.pdbx_description
1 polymer ?
#
loop_
_entity_poly.entity_id
_entity_poly.type
_entity_poly.pdbx_seq_one_letter_code
_entity_poly.pdbx_strand_id
1 'polypeptide(L)'
;MKEITKKLNGDIKRLTNKTFKFDERIKDGWFSAVYFLKTKEIAEKMQPNNHVTMQFFQKNNEAVLCGTDEAIALVHTFADKPEELEIHSLKDGDKIGPYETVLTISGAYQQFGFLEGIIDGILGRRTSVATNVYNVVKAASLSGKQKPVIFMGDRDDHYTQQAGDGYAAFIGGSTAQATHAMNEWWGKEGMGTMPHAMIQLFRGDVVAASKAYHEIYPEDDLVALVDYNNDVITDSLKVAHAFGEELKAVRIDTSRTLVDKYFLRNHHLMGTFDPRGTNPELVFALRKALDDEGFSHVNIMVSGGFTEERISYFEENGVPVDMYGVGGSLLKIKIGFTGDNVLFNGVPEAKEGRRYRPNQRMEKVEYCPQDDDE
;
A
#
# COMPACT_ATOMS: atom_id res chain seq x y z
N MET A 1 -17.64 0.84 14.80
CA MET A 1 -16.65 1.85 14.36
C MET A 1 -15.27 1.20 14.38
N LYS A 2 -14.48 1.29 13.31
CA LYS A 2 -13.15 0.64 13.24
C LYS A 2 -12.16 1.33 14.19
N GLU A 3 -11.16 0.60 14.68
CA GLU A 3 -10.15 1.14 15.60
C GLU A 3 -9.37 2.31 14.98
N ILE A 4 -9.11 2.28 13.68
CA ILE A 4 -8.45 3.38 12.98
C ILE A 4 -9.18 4.72 13.13
N THR A 5 -10.51 4.72 13.16
CA THR A 5 -11.31 5.93 13.35
C THR A 5 -11.14 6.45 14.78
N LYS A 6 -11.16 5.54 15.77
CA LYS A 6 -10.86 5.87 17.16
C LYS A 6 -9.46 6.43 17.31
N LYS A 7 -8.47 5.84 16.62
CA LYS A 7 -7.07 6.29 16.63
C LYS A 7 -6.93 7.70 16.03
N LEU A 8 -7.57 7.95 14.88
CA LEU A 8 -7.59 9.27 14.24
C LEU A 8 -8.30 10.33 15.07
N ASN A 9 -9.32 9.95 15.84
CA ASN A 9 -10.01 10.84 16.79
C ASN A 9 -9.21 11.07 18.09
N GLY A 10 -8.15 10.30 18.33
CA GLY A 10 -7.35 10.35 19.57
C GLY A 10 -7.93 9.54 20.73
N ASP A 11 -8.99 8.75 20.51
CA ASP A 11 -9.64 7.92 21.54
C ASP A 11 -8.75 6.75 21.97
N ILE A 12 -7.91 6.25 21.05
CA ILE A 12 -6.88 5.22 21.31
C ILE A 12 -5.56 5.67 20.68
N LYS A 13 -4.43 5.22 21.25
CA LYS A 13 -3.09 5.60 20.72
C LYS A 13 -2.59 4.67 19.61
N ARG A 14 -2.99 3.41 19.64
CA ARG A 14 -2.49 2.31 18.78
C ARG A 14 -3.64 1.38 18.43
N LEU A 15 -3.57 0.75 17.25
CA LEU A 15 -4.45 -0.35 16.85
C LEU A 15 -4.10 -1.62 17.65
N THR A 16 -5.07 -2.52 17.79
CA THR A 16 -4.93 -3.76 18.57
C THR A 16 -5.16 -4.99 17.70
N ASN A 17 -5.01 -6.19 18.28
CA ASN A 17 -5.29 -7.45 17.58
C ASN A 17 -6.76 -7.57 17.13
N LYS A 18 -7.69 -6.76 17.66
CA LYS A 18 -9.06 -6.63 17.12
C LYS A 18 -9.08 -6.19 15.66
N THR A 19 -8.06 -5.42 15.24
CA THR A 19 -7.84 -5.05 13.85
C THR A 19 -7.07 -6.14 13.09
N PHE A 20 -5.96 -6.63 13.65
CA PHE A 20 -5.00 -7.47 12.90
C PHE A 20 -5.40 -8.94 12.78
N LYS A 21 -6.12 -9.48 13.77
CA LYS A 21 -6.66 -10.86 13.78
C LYS A 21 -5.59 -11.92 13.48
N PHE A 22 -4.52 -11.89 14.29
CA PHE A 22 -3.42 -12.82 14.13
C PHE A 22 -3.83 -14.29 14.28
N ASP A 23 -3.04 -15.18 13.68
CA ASP A 23 -3.20 -16.63 13.83
C ASP A 23 -2.73 -17.08 15.22
N GLU A 24 -3.62 -17.71 15.99
CA GLU A 24 -3.34 -18.15 17.37
C GLU A 24 -2.14 -19.08 17.50
N ARG A 25 -1.76 -19.82 16.43
CA ARG A 25 -0.59 -20.70 16.44
C ARG A 25 0.74 -19.94 16.60
N ILE A 26 0.74 -18.61 16.46
CA ILE A 26 1.89 -17.77 16.82
C ILE A 26 2.28 -17.98 18.28
N LYS A 27 1.30 -18.14 19.18
CA LYS A 27 1.53 -18.42 20.61
C LYS A 27 2.39 -19.67 20.84
N ASP A 28 2.19 -20.68 20.00
CA ASP A 28 2.91 -21.95 20.07
C ASP A 28 4.28 -21.90 19.36
N GLY A 29 4.67 -20.72 18.85
CA GLY A 29 5.90 -20.55 18.08
C GLY A 29 5.85 -21.16 16.68
N TRP A 30 4.67 -21.47 16.14
CA TRP A 30 4.49 -22.16 14.85
C TRP A 30 5.16 -21.43 13.68
N PHE A 31 5.16 -20.11 13.73
CA PHE A 31 5.74 -19.24 12.70
C PHE A 31 7.15 -18.74 13.06
N SER A 32 7.67 -19.15 14.22
CA SER A 32 9.01 -18.77 14.67
C SER A 32 10.07 -19.72 14.13
N ALA A 33 11.23 -19.18 13.77
CA ALA A 33 12.35 -20.03 13.41
C ALA A 33 12.77 -20.89 14.61
N VAL A 34 13.03 -22.18 14.37
CA VAL A 34 13.33 -23.17 15.42
C VAL A 34 14.48 -22.75 16.34
N TYR A 35 15.47 -22.01 15.83
CA TYR A 35 16.58 -21.55 16.65
C TYR A 35 16.13 -20.52 17.70
N PHE A 36 15.11 -19.69 17.44
CA PHE A 36 14.59 -18.77 18.46
C PHE A 36 13.90 -19.51 19.60
N LEU A 37 13.14 -20.56 19.27
CA LEU A 37 12.48 -21.41 20.29
C LEU A 37 13.51 -22.13 21.16
N LYS A 38 14.58 -22.65 20.55
CA LYS A 38 15.70 -23.25 21.30
C LYS A 38 16.41 -22.22 22.18
N THR A 39 16.64 -21.01 21.67
CA THR A 39 17.28 -19.93 22.45
C THR A 39 16.40 -19.49 23.61
N LYS A 40 15.08 -19.44 23.44
CA LYS A 40 14.11 -19.20 24.52
C LYS A 40 14.31 -20.20 25.66
N GLU A 41 14.28 -21.50 25.37
CA GLU A 41 14.49 -22.54 26.39
C GLU A 41 15.87 -22.45 27.06
N ILE A 42 16.91 -22.12 26.30
CA ILE A 42 18.27 -21.95 26.84
C ILE A 42 18.31 -20.74 27.78
N ALA A 43 17.70 -19.62 27.39
CA ALA A 43 17.64 -18.41 28.21
C ALA A 43 16.89 -18.66 29.53
N GLU A 44 15.77 -19.38 29.49
CA GLU A 44 15.00 -19.76 30.69
C GLU A 44 15.82 -20.60 31.67
N LYS A 45 16.58 -21.58 31.17
CA LYS A 45 17.31 -22.53 32.01
C LYS A 45 18.65 -21.99 32.50
N MET A 46 19.36 -21.28 31.63
CA MET A 46 20.76 -20.90 31.84
C MET A 46 20.94 -19.43 32.22
N GLN A 47 19.99 -18.58 31.85
CA GLN A 47 20.04 -17.12 32.07
C GLN A 47 18.67 -16.57 32.54
N PRO A 48 18.01 -17.15 33.56
CA PRO A 48 16.62 -16.81 33.90
C PRO A 48 16.39 -15.34 34.26
N ASN A 49 17.42 -14.66 34.79
CA ASN A 49 17.37 -13.26 35.21
C ASN A 49 17.93 -12.30 34.15
N ASN A 50 17.99 -12.70 32.87
CA ASN A 50 18.47 -11.81 31.82
C ASN A 50 17.47 -10.67 31.56
N HIS A 51 18.02 -9.54 31.14
CA HIS A 51 17.27 -8.40 30.65
C HIS A 51 17.99 -7.88 29.40
N VAL A 52 17.36 -7.99 28.24
CA VAL A 52 17.91 -7.51 26.98
C VAL A 52 17.18 -6.28 26.50
N THR A 53 17.85 -5.47 25.69
CA THR A 53 17.20 -4.44 24.86
C THR A 53 17.43 -4.78 23.40
N MET A 54 16.34 -5.02 22.67
CA MET A 54 16.36 -5.27 21.23
C MET A 54 15.92 -4.01 20.48
N GLN A 55 16.60 -3.66 19.39
CA GLN A 55 16.28 -2.52 18.54
C GLN A 55 16.02 -2.95 17.10
N PHE A 56 14.92 -2.45 16.52
CA PHE A 56 14.55 -2.69 15.13
C PHE A 56 14.83 -1.45 14.28
N PHE A 57 15.46 -1.67 13.12
CA PHE A 57 15.83 -0.61 12.19
C PHE A 57 15.92 -1.16 10.75
N GLN A 58 15.96 -0.24 9.78
CA GLN A 58 16.12 -0.54 8.36
C GLN A 58 17.32 0.23 7.78
N LYS A 59 17.78 -0.10 6.56
CA LYS A 59 19.07 0.40 6.01
C LYS A 59 18.94 1.35 4.81
N ASN A 60 17.73 1.54 4.31
CA ASN A 60 17.44 2.39 3.16
C ASN A 60 17.22 3.84 3.58
N ASN A 61 17.39 4.73 2.62
CA ASN A 61 17.04 6.14 2.78
C ASN A 61 15.54 6.33 2.52
N GLU A 62 14.97 7.38 3.14
CA GLU A 62 13.64 7.92 2.82
C GLU A 62 12.50 6.88 2.89
N ALA A 63 12.43 6.13 3.99
CA ALA A 63 11.34 5.20 4.23
C ALA A 63 10.19 5.86 4.99
N VAL A 64 8.96 5.48 4.64
CA VAL A 64 7.75 5.80 5.40
C VAL A 64 7.40 4.59 6.25
N LEU A 65 7.65 4.70 7.55
CA LEU A 65 7.46 3.63 8.51
C LEU A 65 5.99 3.18 8.55
N CYS A 66 5.77 1.87 8.51
CA CYS A 66 4.44 1.30 8.70
C CYS A 66 4.57 -0.11 9.31
N GLY A 67 3.57 -0.54 10.08
CA GLY A 67 3.52 -1.84 10.75
C GLY A 67 3.97 -1.80 12.21
N THR A 68 4.22 -0.63 12.79
CA THR A 68 4.58 -0.52 14.22
C THR A 68 3.42 -0.92 15.12
N ASP A 69 2.20 -0.50 14.80
CA ASP A 69 1.01 -0.91 15.55
C ASP A 69 0.76 -2.42 15.45
N GLU A 70 0.96 -2.99 14.26
CA GLU A 70 0.85 -4.45 14.01
C GLU A 70 1.90 -5.22 14.83
N ALA A 71 3.16 -4.77 14.82
CA ALA A 71 4.24 -5.38 15.61
C ALA A 71 4.02 -5.26 17.13
N ILE A 72 3.53 -4.12 17.61
CA ILE A 72 3.22 -3.91 19.04
C ILE A 72 2.05 -4.80 19.46
N ALA A 73 0.99 -4.86 18.66
CA ALA A 73 -0.16 -5.72 18.94
C ALA A 73 0.27 -7.20 18.98
N LEU A 74 1.17 -7.63 18.08
CA LEU A 74 1.75 -8.97 18.10
C LEU A 74 2.44 -9.26 19.44
N VAL A 75 3.28 -8.35 19.92
CA VAL A 75 4.01 -8.50 21.19
C VAL A 75 3.03 -8.51 22.37
N HIS A 76 2.08 -7.57 22.43
CA HIS A 76 1.08 -7.53 23.49
C HIS A 76 0.17 -8.77 23.52
N THR A 77 -0.06 -9.42 22.37
CA THR A 77 -0.94 -10.60 22.28
C THR A 77 -0.20 -11.89 22.65
N PHE A 78 1.04 -12.06 22.16
CA PHE A 78 1.69 -13.38 22.18
C PHE A 78 2.98 -13.46 23.00
N ALA A 79 3.56 -12.34 23.45
CA ALA A 79 4.71 -12.44 24.35
C ALA A 79 4.29 -13.06 25.69
N ASP A 80 5.24 -13.69 26.39
CA ASP A 80 4.99 -14.16 27.74
C ASP A 80 5.11 -13.00 28.72
N LYS A 81 4.03 -12.71 29.45
CA LYS A 81 3.95 -11.56 30.37
C LYS A 81 4.28 -10.22 29.70
N PRO A 82 3.52 -9.85 28.64
CA PRO A 82 3.76 -8.63 27.88
C PRO A 82 3.75 -7.36 28.74
N GLU A 83 3.04 -7.37 29.88
CA GLU A 83 3.01 -6.29 30.86
C GLU A 83 4.35 -6.02 31.57
N GLU A 84 5.27 -6.99 31.57
CA GLU A 84 6.62 -6.84 32.13
C GLU A 84 7.61 -6.23 31.11
N LEU A 85 7.22 -6.08 29.83
CA LEU A 85 8.07 -5.57 28.76
C LEU A 85 8.03 -4.03 28.69
N GLU A 86 9.18 -3.42 28.44
CA GLU A 86 9.29 -1.98 28.14
C GLU A 86 9.40 -1.77 26.63
N ILE A 87 8.37 -1.15 26.04
CA ILE A 87 8.29 -0.92 24.60
C ILE A 87 8.35 0.58 24.30
N HIS A 88 9.22 0.97 23.37
CA HIS A 88 9.28 2.32 22.80
C HIS A 88 9.16 2.24 21.29
N SER A 89 8.36 3.11 20.67
CA SER A 89 8.18 3.07 19.23
C SER A 89 7.85 4.42 18.61
N LEU A 90 8.27 4.59 17.36
CA LEU A 90 7.73 5.58 16.43
C LEU A 90 6.29 5.23 16.02
N LYS A 91 5.66 6.06 15.19
CA LYS A 91 4.29 5.85 14.71
C LYS A 91 4.28 5.55 13.21
N ASP A 92 3.29 4.77 12.79
CA ASP A 92 3.04 4.58 11.36
C ASP A 92 2.81 5.93 10.66
N GLY A 93 3.50 6.14 9.54
CA GLY A 93 3.57 7.40 8.80
C GLY A 93 4.85 8.22 9.07
N ASP A 94 5.62 7.90 10.11
CA ASP A 94 6.89 8.57 10.37
C ASP A 94 7.88 8.37 9.22
N LYS A 95 8.53 9.46 8.78
CA LYS A 95 9.71 9.37 7.91
C LYS A 95 10.91 8.93 8.73
N ILE A 96 11.63 7.93 8.25
CA ILE A 96 12.77 7.35 8.94
C ILE A 96 14.02 7.27 8.06
N GLY A 97 15.18 7.43 8.69
CA GLY A 97 16.48 7.29 8.07
C GLY A 97 17.08 5.88 8.20
N PRO A 98 18.20 5.62 7.50
CA PRO A 98 18.92 4.37 7.65
C PRO A 98 19.51 4.24 9.06
N TYR A 99 19.40 3.05 9.64
CA TYR A 99 19.84 2.71 10.99
C TYR A 99 19.19 3.55 12.10
N GLU A 100 18.09 4.22 11.81
CA GLU A 100 17.24 4.84 12.82
C GLU A 100 16.44 3.75 13.53
N THR A 101 16.54 3.69 14.86
CA THR A 101 15.74 2.78 15.68
C THR A 101 14.28 3.22 15.66
N VAL A 102 13.37 2.32 15.28
CA VAL A 102 11.94 2.62 15.18
C VAL A 102 11.09 1.92 16.24
N LEU A 103 11.60 0.83 16.78
CA LEU A 103 10.97 0.03 17.83
C LEU A 103 12.08 -0.51 18.74
N THR A 104 11.87 -0.39 20.04
CA THR A 104 12.72 -0.99 21.08
C THR A 104 11.84 -1.83 21.99
N ILE A 105 12.29 -3.04 22.31
CA ILE A 105 11.65 -3.93 23.28
C ILE A 105 12.72 -4.32 24.30
N SER A 106 12.47 -4.02 25.58
CA SER A 106 13.32 -4.43 26.68
C SER A 106 12.59 -5.35 27.65
N GLY A 107 13.27 -6.40 28.12
CA GLY A 107 12.68 -7.43 28.98
C GLY A 107 13.51 -8.70 28.98
N ALA A 108 13.00 -9.78 29.58
CA ALA A 108 13.70 -11.05 29.51
C ALA A 108 13.56 -11.64 28.09
N TYR A 109 14.66 -12.06 27.47
CA TYR A 109 14.68 -12.46 26.06
C TYR A 109 13.67 -13.57 25.75
N GLN A 110 13.53 -14.54 26.64
CA GLN A 110 12.58 -15.65 26.49
C GLN A 110 11.13 -15.20 26.35
N GLN A 111 10.77 -14.01 26.86
CA GLN A 111 9.40 -13.52 26.83
C GLN A 111 8.95 -13.11 25.43
N PHE A 112 9.86 -12.62 24.58
CA PHE A 112 9.47 -12.02 23.29
C PHE A 112 10.38 -12.39 22.12
N GLY A 113 11.60 -12.90 22.36
CA GLY A 113 12.61 -13.09 21.30
C GLY A 113 12.16 -14.02 20.17
N PHE A 114 11.22 -14.93 20.42
CA PHE A 114 10.65 -15.80 19.39
C PHE A 114 9.76 -15.08 18.37
N LEU A 115 9.33 -13.86 18.65
CA LEU A 115 8.53 -13.03 17.74
C LEU A 115 9.38 -12.21 16.77
N GLU A 116 10.71 -12.15 16.94
CA GLU A 116 11.63 -11.29 16.19
C GLU A 116 11.43 -11.40 14.67
N GLY A 117 11.44 -12.62 14.12
CA GLY A 117 11.31 -12.85 12.68
C GLY A 117 9.95 -12.40 12.11
N ILE A 118 8.89 -12.46 12.92
CA ILE A 118 7.55 -12.00 12.51
C ILE A 118 7.51 -10.46 12.50
N ILE A 119 8.10 -9.82 13.51
CA ILE A 119 8.23 -8.36 13.59
C ILE A 119 9.02 -7.81 12.40
N ASP A 120 10.16 -8.42 12.06
CA ASP A 120 10.95 -8.04 10.88
C ASP A 120 10.15 -8.15 9.58
N GLY A 121 9.35 -9.21 9.43
CA GLY A 121 8.46 -9.42 8.29
C GLY A 121 7.37 -8.36 8.19
N ILE A 122 6.70 -8.05 9.30
CA ILE A 122 5.66 -7.01 9.39
C ILE A 122 6.26 -5.66 8.98
N LEU A 123 7.30 -5.20 9.68
CA LEU A 123 7.90 -3.89 9.45
C LEU A 123 8.46 -3.79 8.03
N GLY A 124 9.13 -4.84 7.55
CA GLY A 124 9.69 -4.86 6.20
C GLY A 124 8.64 -4.76 5.11
N ARG A 125 7.55 -5.54 5.22
CA ARG A 125 6.47 -5.51 4.23
C ARG A 125 5.73 -4.19 4.24
N ARG A 126 5.19 -3.79 5.41
CA ARG A 126 4.34 -2.60 5.53
C ARG A 126 5.09 -1.32 5.19
N THR A 127 6.33 -1.17 5.67
CA THR A 127 7.17 -0.01 5.34
C THR A 127 7.51 0.02 3.85
N SER A 128 7.77 -1.13 3.21
CA SER A 128 8.02 -1.17 1.75
C SER A 128 6.81 -0.67 0.96
N VAL A 129 5.62 -1.19 1.25
CA VAL A 129 4.37 -0.81 0.55
C VAL A 129 4.04 0.66 0.79
N ALA A 130 4.06 1.12 2.04
CA ALA A 130 3.80 2.51 2.40
C ALA A 130 4.76 3.48 1.70
N THR A 131 6.05 3.13 1.65
CA THR A 131 7.06 3.94 0.95
C THR A 131 6.84 3.97 -0.55
N ASN A 132 6.54 2.82 -1.18
CA ASN A 132 6.23 2.77 -2.61
C ASN A 132 5.00 3.63 -2.96
N VAL A 133 3.96 3.59 -2.12
CA VAL A 133 2.73 4.37 -2.30
C VAL A 133 3.00 5.86 -2.10
N TYR A 134 3.73 6.24 -1.05
CA TYR A 134 4.14 7.62 -0.81
C TYR A 134 4.88 8.22 -2.02
N ASN A 135 5.79 7.44 -2.61
CA ASN A 135 6.54 7.88 -3.77
C ASN A 135 5.66 8.13 -5.00
N VAL A 136 4.71 7.24 -5.31
CA VAL A 136 3.81 7.45 -6.46
C VAL A 136 2.81 8.58 -6.21
N VAL A 137 2.34 8.76 -4.96
CA VAL A 137 1.45 9.87 -4.58
C VAL A 137 2.18 11.21 -4.71
N LYS A 138 3.44 11.27 -4.30
CA LYS A 138 4.32 12.42 -4.49
C LYS A 138 4.60 12.68 -5.98
N ALA A 139 4.88 11.64 -6.76
CA ALA A 139 5.07 11.78 -8.21
C ALA A 139 3.83 12.35 -8.88
N ALA A 140 2.63 11.88 -8.48
CA ALA A 140 1.34 12.33 -9.01
C ALA A 140 0.97 13.79 -8.65
N SER A 141 1.79 14.50 -7.88
CA SER A 141 1.61 15.92 -7.57
C SER A 141 2.62 16.85 -8.27
N LEU A 142 3.52 16.32 -9.10
CA LEU A 142 4.62 17.10 -9.70
C LEU A 142 4.14 18.22 -10.64
N SER A 143 2.95 18.09 -11.23
CA SER A 143 2.31 19.17 -12.01
C SER A 143 1.74 20.31 -11.16
N GLY A 144 1.84 20.25 -9.84
CA GLY A 144 1.30 21.24 -8.89
C GLY A 144 -0.14 20.98 -8.45
N LYS A 145 -0.81 19.95 -9.00
CA LYS A 145 -2.13 19.48 -8.57
C LYS A 145 -1.98 18.07 -7.99
N GLN A 146 -2.46 17.82 -6.77
CA GLN A 146 -2.50 16.46 -6.24
C GLN A 146 -3.54 15.63 -7.00
N LYS A 147 -3.08 14.65 -7.77
CA LYS A 147 -3.95 13.71 -8.47
C LYS A 147 -4.18 12.45 -7.61
N PRO A 148 -5.41 11.91 -7.56
CA PRO A 148 -5.69 10.67 -6.85
C PRO A 148 -4.89 9.48 -7.41
N VAL A 149 -4.41 8.63 -6.50
CA VAL A 149 -3.79 7.34 -6.82
C VAL A 149 -4.61 6.23 -6.19
N ILE A 150 -5.12 5.33 -7.05
CA ILE A 150 -5.90 4.17 -6.64
C ILE A 150 -4.97 2.96 -6.51
N PHE A 151 -4.97 2.33 -5.34
CA PHE A 151 -4.23 1.11 -5.06
C PHE A 151 -4.95 -0.11 -5.65
N MET A 152 -4.33 -0.72 -6.66
CA MET A 152 -4.86 -1.86 -7.43
C MET A 152 -3.93 -3.08 -7.35
N GLY A 153 -3.34 -3.32 -6.18
CA GLY A 153 -2.41 -4.45 -5.95
C GLY A 153 -3.09 -5.79 -5.63
N ASP A 154 -4.41 -5.89 -5.72
CA ASP A 154 -5.23 -7.00 -5.16
C ASP A 154 -4.90 -8.37 -5.73
N ARG A 155 -4.37 -8.37 -6.96
CA ARG A 155 -4.08 -9.55 -7.77
C ARG A 155 -2.60 -9.89 -7.86
N ASP A 156 -1.73 -9.03 -7.33
CA ASP A 156 -0.27 -9.12 -7.50
C ASP A 156 0.42 -9.84 -6.32
N ASP A 157 -0.34 -10.23 -5.29
CA ASP A 157 0.13 -11.03 -4.16
C ASP A 157 -0.98 -11.94 -3.60
N HIS A 158 -0.64 -12.78 -2.62
CA HIS A 158 -1.57 -13.67 -1.94
C HIS A 158 -2.67 -12.87 -1.22
N TYR A 159 -3.92 -13.30 -1.38
CA TYR A 159 -5.11 -12.55 -0.95
C TYR A 159 -5.12 -12.19 0.55
N THR A 160 -4.45 -12.97 1.40
CA THR A 160 -4.31 -12.73 2.84
C THR A 160 -3.56 -11.45 3.16
N GLN A 161 -2.77 -10.93 2.22
CA GLN A 161 -1.99 -9.71 2.42
C GLN A 161 -2.79 -8.42 2.21
N GLN A 162 -3.96 -8.51 1.56
CA GLN A 162 -4.72 -7.35 1.11
C GLN A 162 -5.04 -6.36 2.23
N ALA A 163 -5.49 -6.82 3.40
CA ALA A 163 -5.89 -5.95 4.50
C ALA A 163 -4.74 -5.07 5.00
N GLY A 164 -3.57 -5.66 5.22
CA GLY A 164 -2.43 -4.92 5.72
C GLY A 164 -1.65 -4.16 4.66
N ASP A 165 -1.64 -4.63 3.41
CA ASP A 165 -1.08 -3.83 2.31
C ASP A 165 -1.95 -2.62 2.03
N GLY A 166 -3.26 -2.78 2.17
CA GLY A 166 -4.17 -1.66 2.07
C GLY A 166 -4.02 -0.67 3.22
N TYR A 167 -3.81 -1.13 4.45
CA TYR A 167 -3.42 -0.24 5.54
C TYR A 167 -2.11 0.52 5.22
N ALA A 168 -1.09 -0.19 4.73
CA ALA A 168 0.17 0.45 4.34
C ALA A 168 -0.01 1.46 3.20
N ALA A 169 -0.86 1.17 2.21
CA ALA A 169 -1.19 2.09 1.13
C ALA A 169 -1.92 3.34 1.64
N PHE A 170 -2.81 3.20 2.62
CA PHE A 170 -3.43 4.34 3.29
C PHE A 170 -2.41 5.22 4.01
N ILE A 171 -1.49 4.62 4.77
CA ILE A 171 -0.39 5.34 5.43
C ILE A 171 0.53 6.02 4.39
N GLY A 172 0.74 5.39 3.23
CA GLY A 172 1.46 5.99 2.11
C GLY A 172 0.71 7.11 1.38
N GLY A 173 -0.56 7.36 1.70
CA GLY A 173 -1.36 8.46 1.14
C GLY A 173 -2.36 8.08 0.04
N SER A 174 -2.54 6.79 -0.26
CA SER A 174 -3.63 6.35 -1.15
C SER A 174 -4.92 6.16 -0.36
N THR A 175 -5.96 6.91 -0.71
CA THR A 175 -7.29 6.84 -0.06
C THR A 175 -8.32 6.06 -0.88
N ALA A 176 -7.88 5.33 -1.90
CA ALA A 176 -8.75 4.62 -2.84
C ALA A 176 -8.18 3.24 -3.14
N GLN A 177 -8.94 2.17 -2.92
CA GLN A 177 -8.43 0.80 -3.08
C GLN A 177 -9.44 -0.15 -3.73
N ALA A 178 -8.93 -1.13 -4.46
CA ALA A 178 -9.75 -1.98 -5.34
C ALA A 178 -10.71 -2.94 -4.63
N THR A 179 -10.45 -3.33 -3.37
CA THR A 179 -11.24 -4.37 -2.69
C THR A 179 -11.71 -3.95 -1.30
N HIS A 180 -12.76 -4.61 -0.81
CA HIS A 180 -13.21 -4.44 0.58
C HIS A 180 -12.15 -4.93 1.58
N ALA A 181 -11.44 -6.02 1.27
CA ALA A 181 -10.39 -6.57 2.13
C ALA A 181 -9.24 -5.58 2.33
N MET A 182 -8.82 -4.88 1.26
CA MET A 182 -7.86 -3.77 1.33
C MET A 182 -8.27 -2.62 2.28
N ASN A 183 -9.56 -2.45 2.49
CA ASN A 183 -10.12 -1.45 3.39
C ASN A 183 -10.38 -2.00 4.80
N GLU A 184 -10.08 -3.27 5.09
CA GLU A 184 -10.47 -3.93 6.33
C GLU A 184 -9.94 -3.23 7.57
N TRP A 185 -8.69 -2.76 7.56
CA TRP A 185 -8.08 -2.12 8.73
C TRP A 185 -8.32 -0.61 8.84
N TRP A 186 -8.67 0.08 7.74
CA TRP A 186 -8.70 1.56 7.71
C TRP A 186 -9.97 2.20 7.09
N GLY A 187 -10.60 1.55 6.11
CA GLY A 187 -11.71 2.09 5.30
C GLY A 187 -13.02 1.33 5.50
N LYS A 188 -14.03 1.55 4.66
CA LYS A 188 -15.27 0.75 4.68
C LYS A 188 -15.44 -0.09 3.43
N GLU A 189 -15.27 0.51 2.26
CA GLU A 189 -15.58 -0.12 0.97
C GLU A 189 -14.45 0.06 -0.03
N GLY A 190 -14.27 -0.95 -0.89
CA GLY A 190 -13.41 -0.84 -2.06
C GLY A 190 -14.09 -0.02 -3.15
N MET A 191 -13.30 0.56 -4.04
CA MET A 191 -13.74 1.27 -5.23
C MET A 191 -13.19 0.57 -6.47
N GLY A 192 -14.02 0.46 -7.51
CA GLY A 192 -13.64 -0.15 -8.77
C GLY A 192 -14.36 0.48 -9.94
N THR A 193 -13.78 0.33 -11.12
CA THR A 193 -14.47 0.62 -12.39
C THR A 193 -14.94 -0.70 -12.99
N MET A 194 -15.62 -0.63 -14.15
CA MET A 194 -15.88 -1.83 -14.94
C MET A 194 -14.57 -2.53 -15.39
N PRO A 195 -14.47 -3.87 -15.32
CA PRO A 195 -13.35 -4.63 -15.88
C PRO A 195 -13.56 -4.95 -17.37
N HIS A 196 -12.50 -5.34 -18.10
CA HIS A 196 -12.62 -5.80 -19.50
C HIS A 196 -13.63 -6.95 -19.67
N ALA A 197 -13.79 -7.80 -18.65
CA ALA A 197 -14.79 -8.88 -18.65
C ALA A 197 -16.23 -8.34 -18.81
N MET A 198 -16.55 -7.17 -18.25
CA MET A 198 -17.86 -6.54 -18.44
C MET A 198 -18.09 -6.22 -19.91
N ILE A 199 -17.12 -5.57 -20.57
CA ILE A 199 -17.22 -5.22 -21.99
C ILE A 199 -17.31 -6.50 -22.86
N GLN A 200 -16.62 -7.57 -22.47
CA GLN A 200 -16.72 -8.87 -23.12
C GLN A 200 -18.15 -9.45 -23.09
N LEU A 201 -18.87 -9.32 -21.97
CA LEU A 201 -20.27 -9.78 -21.85
C LEU A 201 -21.19 -9.06 -22.83
N PHE A 202 -20.85 -7.83 -23.22
CA PHE A 202 -21.54 -7.04 -24.25
C PHE A 202 -20.84 -7.09 -25.62
N ARG A 203 -20.04 -8.14 -25.86
CA ARG A 203 -19.41 -8.44 -27.17
C ARG A 203 -18.54 -7.30 -27.71
N GLY A 204 -17.86 -6.56 -26.83
CA GLY A 204 -16.99 -5.45 -27.22
C GLY A 204 -17.70 -4.11 -27.37
N ASP A 205 -19.03 -4.05 -27.15
CA ASP A 205 -19.78 -2.79 -27.17
C ASP A 205 -19.61 -2.04 -25.84
N VAL A 206 -18.72 -1.04 -25.85
CA VAL A 206 -18.44 -0.18 -24.70
C VAL A 206 -19.66 0.62 -24.25
N VAL A 207 -20.53 1.05 -25.16
CA VAL A 207 -21.72 1.84 -24.81
C VAL A 207 -22.75 0.95 -24.15
N ALA A 208 -23.00 -0.24 -24.69
CA ALA A 208 -23.92 -1.19 -24.08
C ALA A 208 -23.44 -1.64 -22.69
N ALA A 209 -22.14 -1.89 -22.52
CA ALA A 209 -21.56 -2.22 -21.22
C ALA A 209 -21.70 -1.07 -20.20
N SER A 210 -21.40 0.17 -20.60
CA SER A 210 -21.59 1.35 -19.76
C SER A 210 -23.05 1.57 -19.38
N LYS A 211 -24.00 1.32 -20.30
CA LYS A 211 -25.45 1.46 -20.02
C LYS A 211 -25.89 0.47 -18.96
N ALA A 212 -25.50 -0.78 -19.11
CA ALA A 212 -25.80 -1.82 -18.14
C ALA A 212 -25.17 -1.53 -16.76
N TYR A 213 -23.96 -0.96 -16.72
CA TYR A 213 -23.34 -0.54 -15.45
C TYR A 213 -24.16 0.55 -14.77
N HIS A 214 -24.47 1.63 -15.49
CA HIS A 214 -25.20 2.78 -14.95
C HIS A 214 -26.63 2.43 -14.51
N GLU A 215 -27.31 1.52 -15.21
CA GLU A 215 -28.66 1.07 -14.82
C GLU A 215 -28.68 0.31 -13.48
N ILE A 216 -27.65 -0.52 -13.23
CA ILE A 216 -27.58 -1.34 -12.00
C ILE A 216 -26.96 -0.55 -10.83
N TYR A 217 -26.03 0.36 -11.12
CA TYR A 217 -25.34 1.18 -10.13
C TYR A 217 -25.49 2.68 -10.47
N PRO A 218 -26.71 3.24 -10.33
CA PRO A 218 -26.99 4.62 -10.73
C PRO A 218 -26.32 5.67 -9.84
N GLU A 219 -25.94 5.30 -8.62
CA GLU A 219 -25.27 6.18 -7.65
C GLU A 219 -23.73 6.20 -7.81
N ASP A 220 -23.18 5.30 -8.63
CA ASP A 220 -21.74 5.25 -8.90
C ASP A 220 -21.34 6.30 -9.96
N ASP A 221 -20.18 6.92 -9.78
CA ASP A 221 -19.56 7.71 -10.84
C ASP A 221 -19.26 6.82 -12.06
N LEU A 222 -19.83 7.14 -13.23
CA LEU A 222 -19.62 6.35 -14.44
C LEU A 222 -18.20 6.57 -14.99
N VAL A 223 -17.34 5.57 -14.79
CA VAL A 223 -15.98 5.50 -15.35
C VAL A 223 -15.89 4.38 -16.39
N ALA A 224 -15.85 4.74 -17.67
CA ALA A 224 -15.85 3.77 -18.76
C ALA A 224 -14.45 3.29 -19.14
N LEU A 225 -14.24 1.98 -19.26
CA LEU A 225 -12.99 1.40 -19.74
C LEU A 225 -13.00 1.37 -21.28
N VAL A 226 -12.05 2.03 -21.92
CA VAL A 226 -12.15 2.38 -23.36
C VAL A 226 -11.09 1.74 -24.26
N ASP A 227 -10.20 0.92 -23.71
CA ASP A 227 -9.11 0.28 -24.46
C ASP A 227 -9.45 -1.13 -25.00
N TYR A 228 -10.64 -1.68 -24.70
CA TYR A 228 -11.02 -3.05 -25.08
C TYR A 228 -10.87 -3.34 -26.59
N ASN A 229 -11.30 -2.41 -27.45
CA ASN A 229 -11.18 -2.57 -28.90
C ASN A 229 -9.85 -2.03 -29.47
N ASN A 230 -8.91 -1.65 -28.60
CA ASN A 230 -7.63 -1.00 -28.95
C ASN A 230 -7.83 0.24 -29.84
N ASP A 231 -8.86 1.02 -29.52
CA ASP A 231 -9.26 2.24 -30.23
C ASP A 231 -9.76 3.29 -29.23
N VAL A 232 -8.87 3.70 -28.33
CA VAL A 232 -9.22 4.50 -27.15
C VAL A 232 -10.02 5.75 -27.50
N ILE A 233 -9.61 6.48 -28.55
CA ILE A 233 -10.27 7.73 -28.93
C ILE A 233 -11.69 7.47 -29.43
N THR A 234 -11.85 6.50 -30.34
CA THR A 234 -13.15 6.21 -30.93
C THR A 234 -14.14 5.72 -29.87
N ASP A 235 -13.69 4.82 -28.99
CA ASP A 235 -14.56 4.26 -27.95
C ASP A 235 -14.88 5.28 -26.86
N SER A 236 -13.94 6.17 -26.51
CA SER A 236 -14.22 7.29 -25.60
C SER A 236 -15.29 8.23 -26.15
N LEU A 237 -15.20 8.62 -27.42
CA LEU A 237 -16.19 9.52 -28.04
C LEU A 237 -17.57 8.87 -28.12
N LYS A 238 -17.66 7.58 -28.47
CA LYS A 238 -18.94 6.84 -28.46
C LYS A 238 -19.64 6.91 -27.10
N VAL A 239 -18.89 6.67 -26.02
CA VAL A 239 -19.45 6.71 -24.66
C VAL A 239 -19.76 8.15 -24.27
N ALA A 240 -18.89 9.12 -24.59
CA ALA A 240 -19.13 10.53 -24.30
C ALA A 240 -20.41 11.06 -24.97
N HIS A 241 -20.66 10.72 -26.24
CA HIS A 241 -21.92 11.07 -26.91
C HIS A 241 -23.15 10.38 -26.31
N ALA A 242 -23.00 9.16 -25.82
CA ALA A 242 -24.13 8.40 -25.28
C ALA A 242 -24.57 8.89 -23.89
N PHE A 243 -23.65 9.43 -23.09
CA PHE A 243 -23.89 9.78 -21.67
C PHE A 243 -23.73 11.27 -21.35
N GLY A 244 -23.05 12.05 -22.20
CA GLY A 244 -22.88 13.49 -21.99
C GLY A 244 -22.28 13.83 -20.61
N GLU A 245 -23.03 14.59 -19.82
CA GLU A 245 -22.64 15.02 -18.45
C GLU A 245 -22.58 13.86 -17.44
N GLU A 246 -23.27 12.74 -17.71
CA GLU A 246 -23.25 11.57 -16.83
C GLU A 246 -21.90 10.81 -16.89
N LEU A 247 -21.13 10.97 -17.98
CA LEU A 247 -19.81 10.35 -18.09
C LEU A 247 -18.80 11.12 -17.25
N LYS A 248 -18.41 10.55 -16.09
CA LYS A 248 -17.45 11.20 -15.20
C LYS A 248 -16.01 11.10 -15.69
N ALA A 249 -15.62 9.94 -16.20
CA ALA A 249 -14.27 9.69 -16.67
C ALA A 249 -14.19 8.55 -17.68
N VAL A 250 -13.08 8.52 -18.41
CA VAL A 250 -12.65 7.35 -19.19
C VAL A 250 -11.37 6.78 -18.60
N ARG A 251 -11.26 5.45 -18.59
CA ARG A 251 -10.09 4.71 -18.11
C ARG A 251 -9.37 4.04 -19.27
N ILE A 252 -8.07 4.29 -19.35
CA ILE A 252 -7.17 3.73 -20.37
C ILE A 252 -6.23 2.70 -19.72
N ASP A 253 -6.31 1.46 -20.18
CA ASP A 253 -5.44 0.36 -19.74
C ASP A 253 -4.73 -0.36 -20.90
N THR A 254 -4.47 0.38 -21.99
CA THR A 254 -3.93 -0.18 -23.24
C THR A 254 -2.66 -1.00 -22.99
N SER A 255 -2.67 -2.25 -23.46
CA SER A 255 -1.55 -3.20 -23.33
C SER A 255 -0.24 -2.61 -23.85
N ARG A 256 0.85 -2.79 -23.08
CA ARG A 256 2.22 -2.37 -23.44
C ARG A 256 2.79 -3.05 -24.69
N THR A 257 2.11 -4.06 -25.23
CA THR A 257 2.52 -4.77 -26.45
C THR A 257 1.75 -4.32 -27.70
N LEU A 258 0.71 -3.49 -27.55
CA LEU A 258 -0.14 -3.03 -28.63
C LEU A 258 0.10 -1.56 -28.95
N VAL A 259 0.01 -1.24 -30.24
CA VAL A 259 -0.11 0.13 -30.75
C VAL A 259 -1.60 0.42 -30.96
N ASP A 260 -2.11 1.49 -30.36
CA ASP A 260 -3.53 1.88 -30.53
C ASP A 260 -3.84 2.20 -31.99
N LYS A 261 -5.05 1.86 -32.46
CA LYS A 261 -5.48 2.11 -33.85
C LYS A 261 -5.43 3.59 -34.23
N TYR A 262 -5.47 4.51 -33.27
CA TYR A 262 -5.23 5.93 -33.51
C TYR A 262 -3.92 6.17 -34.26
N PHE A 263 -2.81 5.55 -33.82
CA PHE A 263 -1.52 5.72 -34.48
C PHE A 263 -1.43 5.02 -35.83
N LEU A 264 -2.20 3.94 -36.04
CA LEU A 264 -2.28 3.30 -37.35
C LEU A 264 -2.95 4.21 -38.39
N ARG A 265 -4.00 4.93 -37.98
CA ARG A 265 -4.65 5.95 -38.81
C ARG A 265 -3.83 7.22 -38.94
N ASN A 266 -2.95 7.50 -37.98
CA ASN A 266 -2.10 8.70 -37.92
C ASN A 266 -0.60 8.33 -37.93
N HIS A 267 -0.20 7.43 -38.83
CA HIS A 267 1.15 6.86 -38.84
C HIS A 267 2.27 7.90 -39.01
N HIS A 268 1.95 9.07 -39.57
CA HIS A 268 2.87 10.21 -39.70
C HIS A 268 3.32 10.79 -38.36
N LEU A 269 2.60 10.49 -37.26
CA LEU A 269 3.01 10.87 -35.91
C LEU A 269 4.07 9.95 -35.33
N MET A 270 4.21 8.72 -35.84
CA MET A 270 5.16 7.73 -35.32
C MET A 270 6.60 8.01 -35.75
N GLY A 271 7.58 7.55 -34.96
CA GLY A 271 9.00 7.52 -35.32
C GLY A 271 9.95 8.10 -34.28
N THR A 272 9.47 8.95 -33.38
CA THR A 272 10.29 9.63 -32.36
C THR A 272 9.98 9.22 -30.92
N PHE A 273 9.03 8.29 -30.72
CA PHE A 273 8.62 7.77 -29.42
C PHE A 273 8.15 6.31 -29.53
N ASP A 274 7.91 5.65 -28.39
CA ASP A 274 7.32 4.30 -28.35
C ASP A 274 5.78 4.39 -28.34
N PRO A 275 5.08 4.03 -29.43
CA PRO A 275 3.63 4.21 -29.55
C PRO A 275 2.81 3.11 -28.85
N ARG A 276 3.47 2.23 -28.06
CA ARG A 276 2.82 1.09 -27.43
C ARG A 276 2.25 1.40 -26.05
N GLY A 277 1.10 0.78 -25.74
CA GLY A 277 0.39 0.94 -24.47
C GLY A 277 -0.05 2.37 -24.20
N THR A 278 -0.46 2.63 -22.96
CA THR A 278 -0.85 3.98 -22.51
C THR A 278 0.37 4.91 -22.50
N ASN A 279 0.49 5.80 -23.49
CA ASN A 279 1.61 6.74 -23.64
C ASN A 279 1.14 8.21 -23.67
N PRO A 280 2.01 9.19 -23.42
CA PRO A 280 1.66 10.61 -23.44
C PRO A 280 0.92 11.04 -24.70
N GLU A 281 1.39 10.64 -25.88
CA GLU A 281 0.85 11.05 -27.17
C GLU A 281 -0.59 10.58 -27.35
N LEU A 282 -0.90 9.35 -26.90
CA LEU A 282 -2.27 8.82 -26.92
C LEU A 282 -3.18 9.60 -25.98
N VAL A 283 -2.70 9.96 -24.79
CA VAL A 283 -3.48 10.71 -23.80
C VAL A 283 -3.72 12.15 -24.24
N PHE A 284 -2.72 12.82 -24.83
CA PHE A 284 -2.89 14.14 -25.45
C PHE A 284 -3.91 14.10 -26.59
N ALA A 285 -3.81 13.09 -27.47
CA ALA A 285 -4.75 12.93 -28.56
C ALA A 285 -6.17 12.68 -28.06
N LEU A 286 -6.34 11.86 -27.02
CA LEU A 286 -7.63 11.62 -26.39
C LEU A 286 -8.22 12.89 -25.78
N ARG A 287 -7.43 13.62 -24.98
CA ARG A 287 -7.88 14.89 -24.36
C ARG A 287 -8.34 15.86 -25.43
N LYS A 288 -7.53 16.04 -26.48
CA LYS A 288 -7.89 16.90 -27.62
C LYS A 288 -9.19 16.46 -28.29
N ALA A 289 -9.37 15.18 -28.56
CA ALA A 289 -10.57 14.66 -29.22
C ALA A 289 -11.83 14.91 -28.37
N LEU A 290 -11.75 14.66 -27.05
CA LEU A 290 -12.85 14.97 -26.14
C LEU A 290 -13.17 16.47 -26.10
N ASP A 291 -12.13 17.32 -26.04
CA ASP A 291 -12.30 18.77 -25.94
C ASP A 291 -12.86 19.39 -27.23
N ASP A 292 -12.41 18.93 -28.40
CA ASP A 292 -12.91 19.37 -29.71
C ASP A 292 -14.42 19.10 -29.87
N GLU A 293 -14.94 18.08 -29.16
CA GLU A 293 -16.35 17.70 -29.15
C GLU A 293 -17.12 18.22 -27.92
N GLY A 294 -16.49 19.05 -27.09
CA GLY A 294 -17.12 19.72 -25.95
C GLY A 294 -17.15 18.91 -24.64
N PHE A 295 -16.47 17.77 -24.56
CA PHE A 295 -16.43 16.88 -23.39
C PHE A 295 -15.24 17.17 -22.45
N SER A 296 -14.94 18.44 -22.20
CA SER A 296 -13.80 18.87 -21.36
C SER A 296 -13.96 18.53 -19.87
N HIS A 297 -15.19 18.19 -19.43
CA HIS A 297 -15.48 17.74 -18.06
C HIS A 297 -15.12 16.27 -17.81
N VAL A 298 -14.98 15.45 -18.85
CA VAL A 298 -14.71 14.02 -18.73
C VAL A 298 -13.26 13.82 -18.29
N ASN A 299 -13.02 13.32 -17.08
CA ASN A 299 -11.67 13.10 -16.57
C ASN A 299 -10.97 11.92 -17.28
N ILE A 300 -9.63 11.92 -17.29
CA ILE A 300 -8.83 10.81 -17.83
C ILE A 300 -8.14 10.05 -16.71
N MET A 301 -8.49 8.77 -16.57
CA MET A 301 -7.81 7.82 -15.70
C MET A 301 -6.88 6.92 -16.51
N VAL A 302 -5.67 6.69 -16.01
CA VAL A 302 -4.72 5.76 -16.62
C VAL A 302 -4.35 4.64 -15.65
N SER A 303 -4.22 3.42 -16.17
CA SER A 303 -3.70 2.27 -15.43
C SER A 303 -2.74 1.46 -16.31
N GLY A 304 -2.21 0.36 -15.76
CA GLY A 304 -1.43 -0.60 -16.53
C GLY A 304 0.07 -0.34 -16.48
N GLY A 305 0.73 -0.89 -15.45
CA GLY A 305 2.19 -0.85 -15.31
C GLY A 305 2.75 0.55 -15.06
N PHE A 306 2.04 1.38 -14.29
CA PHE A 306 2.56 2.64 -13.77
C PHE A 306 3.51 2.39 -12.59
N THR A 307 4.55 3.22 -12.53
CA THR A 307 5.58 3.26 -11.47
C THR A 307 5.82 4.73 -11.12
N GLU A 308 6.59 4.99 -10.06
CA GLU A 308 7.02 6.35 -9.70
C GLU A 308 7.62 7.07 -10.91
N GLU A 309 8.55 6.44 -11.62
CA GLU A 309 9.26 7.05 -12.75
C GLU A 309 8.31 7.37 -13.92
N ARG A 310 7.35 6.48 -14.19
CA ARG A 310 6.39 6.69 -15.29
C ARG A 310 5.38 7.78 -14.94
N ILE A 311 4.94 7.86 -13.69
CA ILE A 311 4.06 8.94 -13.23
C ILE A 311 4.82 10.26 -13.29
N SER A 312 6.05 10.33 -12.78
CA SER A 312 6.86 11.55 -12.87
C SER A 312 7.04 12.01 -14.31
N TYR A 313 7.35 11.10 -15.23
CA TYR A 313 7.44 11.41 -16.65
C TYR A 313 6.13 12.00 -17.22
N PHE A 314 4.96 11.44 -16.85
CA PHE A 314 3.67 11.97 -17.29
C PHE A 314 3.41 13.37 -16.72
N GLU A 315 3.66 13.56 -15.43
CA GLU A 315 3.43 14.86 -14.76
C GLU A 315 4.37 15.95 -15.26
N GLU A 316 5.67 15.65 -15.41
CA GLU A 316 6.69 16.60 -15.90
C GLU A 316 6.45 17.03 -17.35
N ASN A 317 5.86 16.15 -18.18
CA ASN A 317 5.50 16.48 -19.56
C ASN A 317 4.09 17.08 -19.69
N GLY A 318 3.40 17.34 -18.58
CA GLY A 318 2.06 17.95 -18.59
C GLY A 318 0.99 17.08 -19.24
N VAL A 319 1.13 15.76 -19.17
CA VAL A 319 0.15 14.82 -19.74
C VAL A 319 -1.19 14.98 -19.02
N PRO A 320 -2.33 15.14 -19.72
CA PRO A 320 -3.62 15.46 -19.14
C PRO A 320 -4.29 14.21 -18.53
N VAL A 321 -3.66 13.67 -17.49
CA VAL A 321 -4.20 12.63 -16.62
C VAL A 321 -4.77 13.26 -15.38
N ASP A 322 -5.92 12.78 -14.92
CA ASP A 322 -6.57 13.22 -13.69
C ASP A 322 -6.38 12.23 -12.54
N MET A 323 -6.23 10.94 -12.85
CA MET A 323 -6.13 9.87 -11.84
C MET A 323 -5.24 8.72 -12.32
N TYR A 324 -4.53 8.08 -11.38
CA TYR A 324 -3.66 6.93 -11.65
C TYR A 324 -4.16 5.67 -10.93
N GLY A 325 -4.28 4.56 -11.65
CA GLY A 325 -4.44 3.22 -11.09
C GLY A 325 -3.11 2.47 -11.08
N VAL A 326 -2.62 2.08 -9.91
CA VAL A 326 -1.28 1.50 -9.74
C VAL A 326 -1.36 0.19 -8.96
N GLY A 327 -0.81 -0.89 -9.52
CA GLY A 327 -0.85 -2.25 -8.95
C GLY A 327 0.52 -2.73 -8.46
N GLY A 328 0.94 -3.90 -8.92
CA GLY A 328 2.07 -4.67 -8.39
C GLY A 328 3.43 -3.97 -8.25
N SER A 329 3.67 -2.82 -8.86
CA SER A 329 4.86 -2.00 -8.56
C SER A 329 4.91 -1.57 -7.09
N LEU A 330 3.75 -1.42 -6.45
CA LEU A 330 3.61 -0.98 -5.07
C LEU A 330 3.87 -2.08 -4.04
N LEU A 331 3.75 -3.36 -4.43
CA LEU A 331 3.94 -4.51 -3.55
C LEU A 331 5.37 -5.03 -3.50
N LYS A 332 6.30 -4.40 -4.22
CA LYS A 332 7.70 -4.80 -4.21
C LYS A 332 8.33 -4.55 -2.84
N ILE A 333 8.75 -5.63 -2.18
CA ILE A 333 9.41 -5.57 -0.86
C ILE A 333 10.89 -5.24 -1.08
N LYS A 334 11.28 -4.02 -0.71
CA LYS A 334 12.65 -3.50 -0.92
C LYS A 334 13.30 -3.01 0.38
N ILE A 335 12.53 -2.90 1.46
CA ILE A 335 12.97 -2.42 2.77
C ILE A 335 12.95 -3.58 3.74
N GLY A 336 14.13 -4.13 4.05
CA GLY A 336 14.29 -5.15 5.07
C GLY A 336 14.58 -4.54 6.43
N PHE A 337 13.88 -5.03 7.46
CA PHE A 337 14.18 -4.71 8.85
C PHE A 337 15.11 -5.74 9.47
N THR A 338 15.70 -5.38 10.60
CA THR A 338 16.50 -6.27 11.43
C THR A 338 16.27 -5.89 12.89
N GLY A 339 15.90 -6.87 13.71
CA GLY A 339 16.01 -6.81 15.16
C GLY A 339 17.41 -7.25 15.61
N ASP A 340 18.09 -6.45 16.42
CA ASP A 340 19.34 -6.86 17.05
C ASP A 340 19.32 -6.49 18.55
N ASN A 341 19.76 -7.42 19.41
CA ASN A 341 20.03 -7.12 20.82
C ASN A 341 21.24 -6.19 20.92
N VAL A 342 21.14 -5.16 21.77
CA VAL A 342 22.15 -4.10 21.89
C VAL A 342 22.60 -3.81 23.32
N LEU A 343 21.80 -4.20 24.32
CA LEU A 343 22.16 -4.15 25.74
C LEU A 343 21.83 -5.51 26.37
N PHE A 344 22.68 -5.96 27.29
CA PHE A 344 22.47 -7.13 28.15
C PHE A 344 22.69 -6.71 29.61
N ASN A 345 21.66 -6.84 30.44
CA ASN A 345 21.62 -6.40 31.84
C ASN A 345 22.11 -4.96 32.04
N GLY A 346 21.72 -4.06 31.12
CA GLY A 346 22.11 -2.64 31.14
C GLY A 346 23.52 -2.33 30.62
N VAL A 347 24.29 -3.34 30.23
CA VAL A 347 25.64 -3.18 29.67
C VAL A 347 25.58 -3.29 28.15
N PRO A 348 26.29 -2.44 27.38
CA PRO A 348 26.42 -2.60 25.93
C PRO A 348 27.00 -3.96 25.56
N GLU A 349 26.20 -4.77 24.88
CA GLU A 349 26.55 -6.10 24.38
C GLU A 349 25.74 -6.34 23.11
N ALA A 350 26.41 -6.36 21.97
CA ALA A 350 25.77 -6.46 20.66
C ALA A 350 26.68 -7.23 19.71
N LYS A 351 26.10 -7.80 18.64
CA LYS A 351 26.91 -8.35 17.54
C LYS A 351 27.81 -7.25 16.95
N GLU A 352 28.94 -7.66 16.39
CA GLU A 352 29.90 -6.74 15.76
C GLU A 352 29.22 -5.81 14.74
N GLY A 353 29.58 -4.53 14.76
CA GLY A 353 28.95 -3.49 13.93
C GLY A 353 27.57 -3.01 14.41
N ARG A 354 27.05 -3.51 15.52
CA ARG A 354 25.86 -2.97 16.21
C ARG A 354 26.24 -2.31 17.53
N ARG A 355 25.37 -1.38 17.92
CA ARG A 355 25.45 -0.65 19.19
C ARG A 355 24.08 -0.09 19.52
N TYR A 356 23.85 0.18 20.79
CA TYR A 356 22.67 0.91 21.22
C TYR A 356 22.58 2.28 20.52
N ARG A 357 21.43 2.55 19.89
CA ARG A 357 21.13 3.79 19.18
C ARG A 357 19.86 4.39 19.76
N PRO A 358 19.95 5.38 20.66
CA PRO A 358 18.77 6.03 21.20
C PRO A 358 18.06 6.83 20.10
N ASN A 359 16.73 6.84 20.13
CA ASN A 359 15.91 7.70 19.29
C ASN A 359 14.94 8.50 20.16
N GLN A 360 15.17 9.82 20.24
CA GLN A 360 14.38 10.74 21.08
C GLN A 360 12.94 10.95 20.56
N ARG A 361 12.65 10.57 19.32
CA ARG A 361 11.30 10.64 18.75
C ARG A 361 10.39 9.51 19.22
N MET A 362 10.94 8.41 19.75
CA MET A 362 10.12 7.28 20.18
C MET A 362 9.39 7.60 21.48
N GLU A 363 8.13 7.20 21.54
CA GLU A 363 7.31 7.31 22.74
C GLU A 363 7.23 5.96 23.44
N LYS A 364 7.17 5.98 24.77
CA LYS A 364 6.83 4.78 25.55
C LYS A 364 5.43 4.29 25.17
N VAL A 365 5.30 3.00 24.95
CA VAL A 365 4.04 2.33 24.66
C VAL A 365 3.51 1.72 25.95
N GLU A 366 2.28 2.08 26.32
CA GLU A 366 1.59 1.46 27.45
C GLU A 366 1.08 0.08 27.04
N TYR A 367 1.22 -0.90 27.93
CA TYR A 367 0.62 -2.21 27.73
C TYR A 367 -0.90 -2.08 27.67
N CYS A 368 -1.50 -2.67 26.64
CA CYS A 368 -2.93 -2.72 26.45
C CYS A 368 -3.32 -4.20 26.30
N PRO A 369 -4.12 -4.76 27.23
CA PRO A 369 -4.64 -6.11 27.09
C PRO A 369 -5.37 -6.26 25.75
N GLN A 370 -5.12 -7.37 25.06
CA GLN A 370 -5.65 -7.62 23.71
C GLN A 370 -6.94 -8.46 23.74
N ASP A 371 -7.41 -8.84 24.94
CA ASP A 371 -8.56 -9.72 25.14
C ASP A 371 -9.90 -9.08 24.71
N ASP A 372 -10.78 -9.97 24.24
CA ASP A 372 -12.18 -9.71 23.89
C ASP A 372 -13.03 -9.58 25.16
N ASP A 373 -13.05 -8.39 25.77
CA ASP A 373 -14.25 -8.00 26.51
C ASP A 373 -15.33 -7.60 25.47
N GLU A 374 -16.30 -8.50 25.28
CA GLU A 374 -17.64 -8.19 24.77
C GLU A 374 -18.35 -7.16 25.66
#